data_AF-A0A3C1C0D7-F1
#
_entry.id   AF-A0A3C1C0D7-F1
#
_cell.length_a   1.000
_cell.length_b   1.000
_cell.length_c   1.000
_cell.angle_alpha   90.00
_cell.angle_beta   90.00
_cell.angle_gamma   90.00
#
_symmetry.space_group_name_H-M   'P 1'
#
loop_
_entity.id
_entity.type
_entity.pdbx_description
1 polymer ?
#
loop_
_entity_poly.entity_id
_entity_poly.type
_entity_poly.pdbx_seq_one_letter_code
_entity_poly.pdbx_strand_id
1 'polypeptide(L)'
;NVQPGNLAELLKYTKERVPAFVNTFGAIDSVVVSAGAGAIALGFPVVVDIDLGENQVPGALESVTDHNETVKKSLELRNIKIKVKELPIPVAFAAAFEGEIIRRADMHNEMWSNKNPTAELVLMKDASEVEDHKISIIGPDLDEAKEMALVTYVEVAGKKMQPDFESVIERKFHAWYNYMEGVMHTGQRNQVRVRVSNAAFEAGLRLKHFAEVLYFMIMDEFEAVVDKCQVTLITDSEKAAKFRDQVAMPRYDARDDRLASMTDESVDRYYTCILCQSFAPAHCCVITPERLGLCGAVSWLDAKATNELNPNGPCQPIFKEGCLDARTGRYESVNKAVAAATHGAVQSVTLYSLLEDPMTS
;
A
#
# COMPACT_ATOMS: atom_id res chain seq x y z
N ASN A 1 2.58 24.23 -7.28
CA ASN A 1 2.27 25.34 -8.23
C ASN A 1 3.06 26.60 -7.91
N VAL A 2 4.36 26.51 -7.63
CA VAL A 2 5.25 27.67 -7.54
C VAL A 2 5.55 28.15 -8.95
N GLN A 3 5.45 29.44 -9.23
CA GLN A 3 5.73 29.98 -10.56
C GLN A 3 7.24 29.87 -10.89
N PRO A 4 7.63 29.33 -12.06
CA PRO A 4 9.03 29.29 -12.46
C PRO A 4 9.69 30.68 -12.40
N GLY A 5 10.89 30.76 -11.83
CA GLY A 5 11.62 32.01 -11.61
C GLY A 5 11.36 32.70 -10.26
N ASN A 6 10.33 32.28 -9.50
CA ASN A 6 10.12 32.79 -8.14
C ASN A 6 10.99 32.04 -7.12
N LEU A 7 12.26 32.44 -7.02
CA LEU A 7 13.25 31.79 -6.15
C LEU A 7 12.82 31.78 -4.68
N ALA A 8 12.32 32.91 -4.15
CA ALA A 8 11.96 33.02 -2.74
C ALA A 8 10.85 32.04 -2.35
N GLU A 9 9.82 31.90 -3.20
CA GLU A 9 8.73 30.96 -2.99
C GLU A 9 9.18 29.51 -3.15
N LEU A 10 10.10 29.22 -4.08
CA LEU A 10 10.69 27.90 -4.24
C LEU A 10 11.50 27.47 -3.00
N LEU A 11 12.34 28.35 -2.46
CA LEU A 11 13.14 28.07 -1.26
C LEU A 11 12.24 27.85 -0.03
N LYS A 12 11.16 28.63 0.10
CA LYS A 12 10.15 28.41 1.14
C LYS A 12 9.46 27.06 0.98
N TYR A 13 9.00 26.74 -0.23
CA TYR A 13 8.32 25.48 -0.53
C TYR A 13 9.20 24.27 -0.25
N THR A 14 10.45 24.28 -0.72
CA THR A 14 11.41 23.17 -0.51
C THR A 14 11.68 22.95 0.98
N LYS A 15 11.93 24.03 1.74
CA LYS A 15 12.11 23.97 3.20
C LYS A 15 10.87 23.46 3.95
N GLU A 16 9.66 23.82 3.54
CA GLU A 16 8.44 23.48 4.29
C GLU A 16 7.79 22.15 3.86
N ARG A 17 7.96 21.73 2.60
CA ARG A 17 7.18 20.64 2.00
C ARG A 17 8.00 19.44 1.52
N VAL A 18 9.31 19.61 1.29
CA VAL A 18 10.18 18.53 0.81
C VAL A 18 11.06 18.05 1.97
N PRO A 19 10.75 16.91 2.62
CA PRO A 19 11.49 16.43 3.79
C PRO A 19 12.81 15.75 3.36
N ALA A 20 13.75 16.52 2.83
CA ALA A 20 15.07 16.04 2.43
C ALA A 20 16.17 16.50 3.40
N PHE A 21 17.24 15.69 3.49
CA PHE A 21 18.49 15.95 4.18
C PHE A 21 19.64 15.34 3.36
N VAL A 22 20.88 15.74 3.61
CA VAL A 22 22.06 15.25 2.88
C VAL A 22 23.06 14.66 3.86
N ASN A 23 23.54 13.45 3.59
CA ASN A 23 24.61 12.83 4.36
C ASN A 23 25.84 12.70 3.44
N THR A 24 26.97 13.26 3.87
CA THR A 24 28.24 13.13 3.12
C THR A 24 29.21 12.28 3.93
N PHE A 25 29.84 11.31 3.27
CA PHE A 25 30.77 10.39 3.92
C PHE A 25 32.17 10.51 3.33
N GLY A 26 33.18 10.49 4.19
CA GLY A 26 34.59 10.58 3.83
C GLY A 26 35.09 12.00 3.61
N ALA A 27 36.24 12.11 2.94
CA ALA A 27 36.88 13.39 2.69
C ALA A 27 36.02 14.28 1.79
N ILE A 28 35.74 15.51 2.26
CA ILE A 28 35.00 16.52 1.50
C ILE A 28 35.98 17.50 0.85
N ASP A 29 35.80 17.75 -0.45
CA ASP A 29 36.52 18.80 -1.16
C ASP A 29 35.72 20.11 -1.22
N SER A 30 36.31 21.16 -1.76
CA SER A 30 35.66 22.48 -1.85
C SER A 30 34.40 22.47 -2.71
N VAL A 31 34.30 21.57 -3.69
CA VAL A 31 33.13 21.45 -4.57
C VAL A 31 31.97 20.82 -3.81
N VAL A 32 32.23 19.74 -3.05
CA VAL A 32 31.24 19.08 -2.20
C VAL A 32 30.75 20.02 -1.11
N VAL A 33 31.65 20.77 -0.47
CA VAL A 33 31.27 21.80 0.52
C VAL A 33 30.37 22.86 -0.11
N SER A 34 30.69 23.34 -1.31
CA SER A 34 29.87 24.30 -2.04
C SER A 34 28.50 23.73 -2.42
N ALA A 35 28.41 22.46 -2.79
CA ALA A 35 27.14 21.80 -3.08
C ALA A 35 26.27 21.66 -1.81
N GLY A 36 26.89 21.34 -0.67
CA GLY A 36 26.24 21.31 0.65
C GLY A 36 25.61 22.65 1.02
N ALA A 37 26.28 23.77 0.73
CA ALA A 37 25.70 25.11 0.91
C ALA A 37 24.43 25.32 0.07
N GLY A 38 24.37 24.75 -1.14
CA GLY A 38 23.17 24.73 -1.97
C GLY A 38 22.02 23.94 -1.34
N ALA A 39 22.29 22.78 -0.75
CA ALA A 39 21.30 22.00 -0.01
C ALA A 39 20.77 22.77 1.21
N ILE A 40 21.65 23.43 1.96
CA ILE A 40 21.28 24.29 3.09
C ILE A 40 20.37 25.45 2.63
N ALA A 41 20.67 26.06 1.47
CA ALA A 41 19.82 27.12 0.91
C ALA A 41 18.40 26.62 0.58
N LEU A 42 18.24 25.37 0.16
CA LEU A 42 16.95 24.70 -0.05
C LEU A 42 16.26 24.27 1.26
N GLY A 43 16.91 24.49 2.41
CA GLY A 43 16.40 24.13 3.73
C GLY A 43 16.67 22.67 4.13
N PHE A 44 17.63 22.01 3.49
CA PHE A 44 18.01 20.63 3.80
C PHE A 44 19.25 20.63 4.71
N PRO A 45 19.18 20.03 5.91
CA PRO A 45 20.34 19.91 6.77
C PRO A 45 21.35 18.93 6.16
N VAL A 46 22.62 19.16 6.44
CA VAL A 46 23.76 18.36 6.00
C VAL A 46 24.42 17.72 7.21
N VAL A 47 24.52 16.39 7.21
CA VAL A 47 25.30 15.63 8.20
C VAL A 47 26.59 15.14 7.54
N VAL A 48 27.71 15.31 8.21
CA VAL A 48 29.02 14.84 7.73
C VAL A 48 29.65 13.89 8.74
N ASP A 49 30.44 12.93 8.30
CA ASP A 49 31.12 11.96 9.18
C ASP A 49 32.53 12.37 9.61
N ILE A 50 32.93 13.60 9.30
CA ILE A 50 34.19 14.19 9.74
C ILE A 50 33.95 15.24 10.83
N ASP A 51 34.92 15.42 11.72
CA ASP A 51 34.85 16.47 12.73
C ASP A 51 35.16 17.84 12.10
N LEU A 52 34.14 18.68 12.01
CA LEU A 52 34.24 20.05 11.49
C LEU A 52 34.65 21.07 12.56
N GLY A 53 34.66 20.68 13.85
CA GLY A 53 34.94 21.56 14.97
C GLY A 53 34.00 22.77 14.99
N GLU A 54 34.58 23.97 14.99
CA GLU A 54 33.87 25.26 15.01
C GLU A 54 33.17 25.61 13.69
N ASN A 55 33.44 24.87 12.60
CA ASN A 55 32.85 25.14 11.28
C ASN A 55 31.42 24.58 11.12
N GLN A 56 30.88 23.96 12.17
CA GLN A 56 29.51 23.47 12.18
C GLN A 56 28.51 24.63 12.24
N VAL A 57 27.32 24.41 11.68
CA VAL A 57 26.21 25.35 11.73
C VAL A 57 25.01 24.60 12.34
N PRO A 58 24.68 24.84 13.62
CA PRO A 58 23.60 24.11 14.31
C PRO A 58 22.29 24.12 13.52
N GLY A 59 21.69 22.95 13.33
CA GLY A 59 20.46 22.76 12.56
C GLY A 59 20.63 22.73 11.04
N ALA A 60 21.82 23.00 10.50
CA ALA A 60 22.06 23.08 9.04
C ALA A 60 23.28 22.27 8.57
N LEU A 61 24.37 22.24 9.33
CA LEU A 61 25.59 21.48 9.03
C LEU A 61 26.15 20.92 10.35
N GLU A 62 26.06 19.62 10.56
CA GLU A 62 26.51 18.98 11.81
C GLU A 62 27.39 17.76 11.56
N SER A 63 28.38 17.57 12.42
CA SER A 63 29.28 16.41 12.42
C SER A 63 28.70 15.26 13.23
N VAL A 64 28.60 14.08 12.62
CA VAL A 64 28.21 12.82 13.28
C VAL A 64 29.21 11.74 12.86
N THR A 65 30.25 11.57 13.68
CA THR A 65 31.34 10.63 13.40
C THR A 65 30.98 9.17 13.71
N ASP A 66 29.92 8.92 14.48
CA ASP A 66 29.37 7.57 14.71
C ASP A 66 28.27 7.28 13.68
N HIS A 67 28.58 6.40 12.73
CA HIS A 67 27.65 6.03 11.66
C HIS A 67 26.32 5.42 12.16
N ASN A 68 26.29 4.86 13.37
CA ASN A 68 25.06 4.31 13.95
C ASN A 68 24.05 5.41 14.32
N GLU A 69 24.52 6.62 14.66
CA GLU A 69 23.65 7.74 15.02
C GLU A 69 23.30 8.63 13.80
N THR A 70 23.98 8.46 12.66
CA THR A 70 23.80 9.30 11.47
C THR A 70 22.33 9.35 11.02
N VAL A 71 21.65 8.21 10.93
CA VAL A 71 20.25 8.15 10.48
C VAL A 71 19.34 8.89 11.45
N LYS A 72 19.45 8.58 12.75
CA LYS A 72 18.65 9.20 13.80
C LYS A 72 18.83 10.71 13.84
N LYS A 73 20.07 11.18 13.77
CA LYS A 73 20.38 12.61 13.75
C LYS A 73 19.86 13.30 12.49
N SER A 74 19.98 12.66 11.32
CA SER A 74 19.46 13.21 10.05
C SER A 74 17.94 13.43 10.11
N LEU A 75 17.21 12.45 10.65
CA LEU A 75 15.76 12.53 10.85
C LEU A 75 15.38 13.61 11.86
N GLU A 76 16.11 13.71 12.97
CA GLU A 76 15.92 14.74 13.99
C GLU A 76 16.07 16.15 13.40
N LEU A 77 17.20 16.42 12.72
CA LEU A 77 17.48 17.72 12.12
C LEU A 77 16.42 18.15 11.11
N ARG A 78 15.84 17.19 10.38
CA ARG A 78 14.78 17.46 9.42
C ARG A 78 13.37 17.44 10.02
N ASN A 79 13.25 17.16 11.33
CA ASN A 79 11.99 16.95 12.04
C ASN A 79 11.10 15.88 11.37
N ILE A 80 11.73 14.83 10.85
CA ILE A 80 11.05 13.67 10.29
C ILE A 80 10.78 12.71 11.43
N LYS A 81 9.51 12.63 11.83
CA LYS A 81 9.06 11.65 12.81
C LYS A 81 8.60 10.40 12.08
N ILE A 82 9.42 9.37 12.09
CA ILE A 82 8.98 8.09 11.56
C ILE A 82 8.08 7.44 12.62
N LYS A 83 6.84 7.12 12.26
CA LYS A 83 6.03 6.13 12.98
C LYS A 83 6.63 4.74 12.67
N VAL A 84 7.88 4.45 13.06
CA VAL A 84 8.35 3.05 12.99
C VAL A 84 7.74 2.33 14.18
N LYS A 85 6.78 1.45 13.92
CA LYS A 85 6.59 0.28 14.78
C LYS A 85 7.60 -0.74 14.29
N GLU A 86 8.56 -1.10 15.14
CA GLU A 86 9.37 -2.30 14.88
C GLU A 86 8.40 -3.47 14.75
N LEU A 87 8.36 -4.08 13.56
CA LEU A 87 7.58 -5.29 13.33
C LEU A 87 8.40 -6.47 13.85
N PRO A 88 7.79 -7.41 14.60
CA PRO A 88 8.49 -8.57 15.13
C PRO A 88 8.65 -9.64 14.04
N ILE A 89 9.38 -9.30 12.96
CA ILE A 89 9.65 -10.19 11.83
C ILE A 89 11.14 -10.25 11.51
N PRO A 90 11.62 -11.36 10.90
CA PRO A 90 13.04 -11.58 10.66
C PRO A 90 13.55 -11.01 9.33
N VAL A 91 12.69 -10.38 8.54
CA VAL A 91 13.00 -9.80 7.22
C VAL A 91 12.75 -8.30 7.22
N ALA A 92 13.37 -7.57 6.31
CA ALA A 92 13.10 -6.15 6.17
C ALA A 92 11.64 -5.92 5.71
N PHE A 93 11.06 -4.80 6.17
CA PHE A 93 9.70 -4.40 5.82
C PHE A 93 9.69 -2.97 5.29
N ALA A 94 9.39 -2.79 4.02
CA ALA A 94 9.31 -1.48 3.38
C ALA A 94 8.57 -1.54 2.05
N ALA A 95 7.94 -0.42 1.67
CA ALA A 95 7.33 -0.27 0.35
C ALA A 95 8.32 -0.44 -0.82
N ALA A 96 9.63 -0.29 -0.56
CA ALA A 96 10.66 -0.48 -1.57
C ALA A 96 10.82 -1.95 -2.04
N PHE A 97 10.36 -2.91 -1.24
CA PHE A 97 10.35 -4.33 -1.62
C PHE A 97 9.13 -4.71 -2.46
N GLU A 98 8.12 -3.83 -2.55
CA GLU A 98 6.94 -4.08 -3.36
C GLU A 98 7.32 -4.26 -4.83
N GLY A 99 6.85 -5.34 -5.44
CA GLY A 99 7.14 -5.68 -6.84
C GLY A 99 8.34 -6.60 -7.03
N GLU A 100 8.98 -7.09 -5.96
CA GLU A 100 9.96 -8.18 -6.05
C GLU A 100 9.36 -9.41 -6.76
N ILE A 101 10.06 -9.94 -7.78
CA ILE A 101 9.61 -11.12 -8.53
C ILE A 101 10.38 -12.34 -8.08
N ILE A 102 9.74 -13.20 -7.30
CA ILE A 102 10.32 -14.49 -6.87
C ILE A 102 10.12 -15.53 -7.97
N ARG A 103 11.22 -15.93 -8.63
CA ARG A 103 11.22 -16.97 -9.66
C ARG A 103 11.24 -18.36 -9.02
N ARG A 104 10.88 -19.39 -9.79
CA ARG A 104 10.82 -20.78 -9.30
C ARG A 104 12.15 -21.28 -8.71
N ALA A 105 13.29 -20.82 -9.24
CA ALA A 105 14.60 -21.24 -8.75
C ALA A 105 14.89 -20.71 -7.33
N ASP A 106 14.37 -19.53 -7.01
CA ASP A 106 14.63 -18.83 -5.75
C ASP A 106 13.51 -19.02 -4.73
N MET A 107 12.51 -19.85 -5.06
CA MET A 107 11.27 -20.02 -4.31
C MET A 107 11.39 -21.14 -3.26
N HIS A 108 11.12 -20.78 -2.00
CA HIS A 108 10.98 -21.74 -0.91
C HIS A 108 9.57 -22.34 -0.83
N ASN A 109 8.50 -21.54 -0.79
CA ASN A 109 7.12 -22.03 -0.74
C ASN A 109 6.26 -21.39 -1.83
N GLU A 110 5.19 -22.08 -2.25
CA GLU A 110 4.13 -21.54 -3.10
C GLU A 110 2.75 -21.89 -2.55
N MET A 111 1.93 -20.86 -2.37
CA MET A 111 0.50 -20.99 -2.07
C MET A 111 -0.25 -20.41 -3.25
N TRP A 112 -0.89 -21.26 -4.06
CA TRP A 112 -1.45 -20.83 -5.34
C TRP A 112 -2.83 -21.42 -5.58
N SER A 113 -3.82 -20.54 -5.80
CA SER A 113 -5.23 -20.88 -6.05
C SER A 113 -5.46 -21.92 -7.15
N ASN A 114 -4.59 -21.99 -8.18
CA ASN A 114 -4.74 -22.97 -9.26
C ASN A 114 -4.41 -24.40 -8.85
N LYS A 115 -3.73 -24.59 -7.71
CA LYS A 115 -3.31 -25.91 -7.21
C LYS A 115 -3.91 -26.25 -5.86
N ASN A 116 -4.05 -25.25 -4.99
CA ASN A 116 -4.47 -25.43 -3.62
C ASN A 116 -5.62 -24.47 -3.29
N PRO A 117 -6.49 -24.81 -2.32
CA PRO A 117 -7.51 -23.89 -1.85
C PRO A 117 -6.85 -22.67 -1.20
N THR A 118 -7.23 -21.47 -1.67
CA THR A 118 -6.80 -20.22 -1.06
C THR A 118 -7.98 -19.27 -0.85
N ALA A 119 -7.86 -18.39 0.13
CA ALA A 119 -8.79 -17.29 0.40
C ALA A 119 -8.12 -16.21 1.23
N GLU A 120 -8.54 -14.97 1.10
CA GLU A 120 -8.26 -13.91 2.05
C GLU A 120 -9.53 -13.15 2.39
N LEU A 121 -9.86 -13.07 3.67
CA LEU A 121 -11.14 -12.51 4.12
C LEU A 121 -10.93 -11.68 5.37
N VAL A 122 -11.38 -10.42 5.31
CA VAL A 122 -11.65 -9.62 6.51
C VAL A 122 -13.12 -9.72 6.86
N LEU A 123 -13.43 -9.89 8.15
CA LEU A 123 -14.81 -9.89 8.65
C LEU A 123 -14.93 -9.03 9.90
N MET A 124 -15.91 -8.14 9.90
CA MET A 124 -16.29 -7.41 11.10
C MET A 124 -17.01 -8.34 12.08
N LYS A 125 -16.65 -8.24 13.36
CA LYS A 125 -17.23 -9.02 14.45
C LYS A 125 -17.61 -8.13 15.62
N ASP A 126 -18.45 -8.66 16.51
CA ASP A 126 -18.69 -8.01 17.79
C ASP A 126 -17.42 -8.02 18.64
N ALA A 127 -17.19 -6.95 19.41
CA ALA A 127 -15.97 -6.81 20.22
C ALA A 127 -15.79 -7.91 21.30
N SER A 128 -16.86 -8.64 21.64
CA SER A 128 -16.81 -9.81 22.52
C SER A 128 -16.36 -11.10 21.83
N GLU A 129 -16.44 -11.16 20.50
CA GLU A 129 -16.00 -12.32 19.71
C GLU A 129 -14.52 -12.22 19.31
N VAL A 130 -13.94 -11.01 19.39
CA VAL A 130 -12.53 -10.74 19.03
C VAL A 130 -11.66 -10.61 20.28
N GLU A 131 -10.64 -11.46 20.33
CA GLU A 131 -9.54 -11.38 21.30
C GLU A 131 -8.37 -10.65 20.63
N ASP A 132 -8.02 -9.47 21.14
CA ASP A 132 -7.00 -8.63 20.50
C ASP A 132 -5.63 -9.30 20.47
N HIS A 133 -4.91 -9.14 19.35
CA HIS A 133 -3.61 -9.75 19.05
C HIS A 133 -3.59 -11.29 19.12
N LYS A 134 -4.75 -11.95 18.99
CA LYS A 134 -4.80 -13.40 18.88
C LYS A 134 -4.36 -13.85 17.49
N ILE A 135 -3.31 -14.67 17.44
CA ILE A 135 -2.81 -15.29 16.23
C ILE A 135 -3.02 -16.81 16.31
N SER A 136 -3.65 -17.40 15.30
CA SER A 136 -3.86 -18.84 15.17
C SER A 136 -3.33 -19.35 13.82
N ILE A 137 -2.58 -20.44 13.84
CA ILE A 137 -2.10 -21.12 12.63
C ILE A 137 -2.66 -22.54 12.65
N ILE A 138 -3.40 -22.92 11.60
CA ILE A 138 -4.09 -24.19 11.51
C ILE A 138 -3.56 -24.94 10.29
N GLY A 139 -2.58 -25.82 10.51
CA GLY A 139 -1.93 -26.60 9.46
C GLY A 139 -0.41 -26.48 9.51
N PRO A 140 0.27 -26.99 8.47
CA PRO A 140 1.73 -26.95 8.38
C PRO A 140 2.28 -25.51 8.27
N ASP A 141 3.45 -25.26 8.84
CA ASP A 141 4.24 -24.04 8.64
C ASP A 141 5.14 -24.16 7.39
N LEU A 142 5.89 -23.10 7.08
CA LEU A 142 6.69 -22.97 5.85
C LEU A 142 7.81 -24.03 5.72
N ASP A 143 8.28 -24.62 6.81
CA ASP A 143 9.29 -25.68 6.82
C ASP A 143 8.72 -27.08 6.57
N GLU A 144 7.40 -27.25 6.58
CA GLU A 144 6.75 -28.55 6.50
C GLU A 144 6.23 -28.91 5.10
N ALA A 145 6.01 -27.93 4.22
CA ALA A 145 5.50 -28.18 2.86
C ALA A 145 5.91 -27.12 1.83
N LYS A 146 6.29 -27.56 0.62
CA LYS A 146 6.68 -26.67 -0.50
C LYS A 146 5.47 -26.01 -1.19
N GLU A 147 4.43 -26.78 -1.49
CA GLU A 147 3.19 -26.28 -2.08
C GLU A 147 2.08 -26.41 -1.03
N MET A 148 1.39 -25.31 -0.72
CA MET A 148 0.47 -25.25 0.42
C MET A 148 -0.87 -24.59 0.05
N ALA A 149 -1.91 -24.92 0.81
CA ALA A 149 -3.11 -24.10 0.89
C ALA A 149 -2.82 -22.83 1.72
N LEU A 150 -3.61 -21.78 1.53
CA LEU A 150 -3.53 -20.59 2.38
C LEU A 150 -4.88 -19.88 2.44
N VAL A 151 -5.49 -19.90 3.61
CA VAL A 151 -6.53 -18.94 3.99
C VAL A 151 -5.93 -17.92 4.94
N THR A 152 -6.03 -16.65 4.58
CA THR A 152 -5.77 -15.50 5.45
C THR A 152 -7.11 -14.99 5.97
N TYR A 153 -7.47 -15.30 7.21
CA TYR A 153 -8.72 -14.84 7.82
C TYR A 153 -8.44 -13.85 8.93
N VAL A 154 -9.02 -12.65 8.83
CA VAL A 154 -8.83 -11.58 9.81
C VAL A 154 -10.18 -11.11 10.32
N GLU A 155 -10.31 -11.10 11.64
CA GLU A 155 -11.51 -10.62 12.33
C GLU A 155 -11.17 -9.31 13.03
N VAL A 156 -11.96 -8.28 12.73
CA VAL A 156 -11.78 -6.94 13.27
C VAL A 156 -13.02 -6.50 14.02
N ALA A 157 -12.83 -5.76 15.10
CA ALA A 157 -13.89 -5.12 15.83
C ALA A 157 -13.52 -3.67 16.11
N GLY A 158 -14.49 -2.76 15.99
CA GLY A 158 -14.32 -1.38 16.41
C GLY A 158 -15.61 -0.58 16.30
N LYS A 159 -15.75 0.47 17.12
CA LYS A 159 -17.01 1.23 17.20
C LYS A 159 -17.40 1.93 15.90
N LYS A 160 -16.40 2.28 15.09
CA LYS A 160 -16.58 2.93 13.78
C LYS A 160 -16.35 1.96 12.62
N MET A 161 -16.06 0.70 12.91
CA MET A 161 -15.97 -0.32 11.87
C MET A 161 -17.36 -0.56 11.27
N GLN A 162 -17.42 -0.78 9.97
CA GLN A 162 -18.64 -1.14 9.25
C GLN A 162 -18.31 -2.18 8.17
N PRO A 163 -19.29 -2.99 7.72
CA PRO A 163 -19.04 -4.04 6.72
C PRO A 163 -18.41 -3.53 5.42
N ASP A 164 -18.64 -2.27 5.05
CA ASP A 164 -18.06 -1.65 3.84
C ASP A 164 -16.55 -1.37 3.94
N PHE A 165 -15.98 -1.42 5.15
CA PHE A 165 -14.53 -1.28 5.35
C PHE A 165 -13.79 -2.62 5.27
N GLU A 166 -14.50 -3.75 5.29
CA GLU A 166 -13.86 -5.07 5.27
C GLU A 166 -12.99 -5.27 4.02
N SER A 167 -13.55 -5.03 2.84
CA SER A 167 -12.86 -5.15 1.55
C SER A 167 -11.73 -4.13 1.38
N VAL A 168 -11.84 -2.94 2.00
CA VAL A 168 -10.78 -1.93 1.99
C VAL A 168 -9.55 -2.42 2.75
N ILE A 169 -9.76 -3.04 3.92
CA ILE A 169 -8.68 -3.64 4.71
C ILE A 169 -8.13 -4.88 3.98
N GLU A 170 -9.01 -5.74 3.45
CA GLU A 170 -8.62 -6.95 2.71
C GLU A 170 -7.70 -6.63 1.54
N ARG A 171 -7.98 -5.55 0.79
CA ARG A 171 -7.13 -5.11 -0.33
C ARG A 171 -5.70 -4.79 0.08
N LYS A 172 -5.48 -4.36 1.33
CA LYS A 172 -4.15 -3.99 1.84
C LYS A 172 -3.25 -5.18 2.10
N PHE A 173 -3.80 -6.39 2.23
CA PHE A 173 -2.99 -7.61 2.40
C PHE A 173 -1.99 -7.77 1.25
N HIS A 174 -2.41 -7.40 0.03
CA HIS A 174 -1.52 -7.39 -1.12
C HIS A 174 -0.29 -6.51 -0.90
N ALA A 175 -0.46 -5.26 -0.46
CA ALA A 175 0.66 -4.37 -0.23
C ALA A 175 1.53 -4.87 0.93
N TRP A 176 0.91 -5.22 2.06
CA TRP A 176 1.65 -5.58 3.27
C TRP A 176 2.45 -6.89 3.13
N TYR A 177 1.93 -7.89 2.42
CA TYR A 177 2.72 -9.07 2.10
C TYR A 177 3.88 -8.74 1.14
N ASN A 178 3.67 -7.88 0.14
CA ASN A 178 4.75 -7.46 -0.78
C ASN A 178 5.73 -6.46 -0.15
N TYR A 179 5.44 -5.89 1.03
CA TYR A 179 6.39 -5.05 1.76
C TYR A 179 7.42 -5.88 2.54
N MET A 180 7.15 -7.16 2.77
CA MET A 180 8.08 -8.09 3.38
C MET A 180 9.11 -8.53 2.32
N GLU A 181 10.39 -8.27 2.57
CA GLU A 181 11.47 -8.71 1.68
C GLU A 181 11.43 -10.23 1.46
N GLY A 182 11.51 -10.67 0.20
CA GLY A 182 11.46 -12.07 -0.18
C GLY A 182 10.07 -12.71 -0.07
N VAL A 183 8.99 -11.92 -0.06
CA VAL A 183 7.60 -12.36 -0.17
C VAL A 183 6.94 -11.70 -1.38
N MET A 184 6.20 -12.50 -2.16
CA MET A 184 5.47 -12.01 -3.33
C MET A 184 4.01 -12.44 -3.23
N HIS A 185 3.08 -11.48 -3.16
CA HIS A 185 1.63 -11.73 -3.17
C HIS A 185 0.98 -11.17 -4.44
N THR A 186 0.12 -11.95 -5.09
CA THR A 186 -0.67 -11.53 -6.25
C THR A 186 -2.07 -12.10 -6.18
N GLY A 187 -3.01 -11.47 -6.89
CA GLY A 187 -4.42 -11.84 -6.84
C GLY A 187 -5.15 -11.21 -5.67
N GLN A 188 -6.34 -11.73 -5.38
CA GLN A 188 -7.19 -11.28 -4.28
C GLN A 188 -8.26 -12.34 -3.93
N ARG A 189 -9.00 -12.15 -2.83
CA ARG A 189 -10.11 -13.03 -2.42
C ARG A 189 -9.66 -14.50 -2.42
N ASN A 190 -10.33 -15.39 -3.17
CA ASN A 190 -9.97 -16.80 -3.33
C ASN A 190 -8.99 -17.10 -4.48
N GLN A 191 -8.50 -16.08 -5.17
CA GLN A 191 -7.61 -16.21 -6.33
C GLN A 191 -6.20 -15.70 -6.02
N VAL A 192 -5.75 -15.91 -4.78
CA VAL A 192 -4.43 -15.45 -4.34
C VAL A 192 -3.32 -16.43 -4.70
N ARG A 193 -2.14 -15.85 -4.93
CA ARG A 193 -0.87 -16.54 -5.06
C ARG A 193 0.18 -15.85 -4.19
N VAL A 194 0.76 -16.60 -3.27
CA VAL A 194 1.87 -16.17 -2.42
C VAL A 194 3.10 -17.03 -2.70
N ARG A 195 4.26 -16.38 -2.78
CA ARG A 195 5.57 -17.03 -2.78
C ARG A 195 6.43 -16.49 -1.66
N VAL A 196 7.26 -17.38 -1.12
CA VAL A 196 8.32 -17.04 -0.16
C VAL A 196 9.64 -17.47 -0.77
N SER A 197 10.67 -16.62 -0.70
CA SER A 197 12.00 -16.91 -1.22
C SER A 197 12.80 -17.81 -0.28
N ASN A 198 13.83 -18.48 -0.80
CA ASN A 198 14.79 -19.24 0.02
C ASN A 198 15.47 -18.34 1.05
N ALA A 199 15.87 -17.13 0.66
CA ALA A 199 16.53 -16.17 1.54
C ALA A 199 15.64 -15.72 2.71
N ALA A 200 14.36 -15.43 2.45
CA ALA A 200 13.42 -15.05 3.52
C ALA A 200 13.19 -16.20 4.51
N PHE A 201 13.06 -17.44 4.00
CA PHE A 201 12.93 -18.61 4.86
C PHE A 201 14.19 -18.87 5.70
N GLU A 202 15.38 -18.75 5.11
CA GLU A 202 16.68 -18.89 5.78
C GLU A 202 16.91 -17.80 6.85
N ALA A 203 16.42 -16.58 6.61
CA ALA A 203 16.40 -15.51 7.61
C ALA A 203 15.49 -15.84 8.81
N GLY A 204 14.61 -16.84 8.69
CA GLY A 204 13.73 -17.31 9.76
C GLY A 204 12.25 -16.99 9.53
N LEU A 205 11.85 -16.53 8.34
CA LEU A 205 10.45 -16.23 8.06
C LEU A 205 9.57 -17.48 8.22
N ARG A 206 8.36 -17.28 8.74
CA ARG A 206 7.38 -18.29 9.16
C ARG A 206 5.98 -17.69 9.04
N LEU A 207 4.94 -18.51 8.96
CA LEU A 207 3.55 -18.04 8.82
C LEU A 207 3.14 -17.08 9.95
N LYS A 208 3.65 -17.29 11.17
CA LYS A 208 3.39 -16.37 12.29
C LYS A 208 3.72 -14.92 11.92
N HIS A 209 4.82 -14.70 11.21
CA HIS A 209 5.26 -13.35 10.83
C HIS A 209 4.30 -12.66 9.85
N PHE A 210 3.64 -13.41 8.96
CA PHE A 210 2.58 -12.88 8.11
C PHE A 210 1.40 -12.38 8.96
N ALA A 211 1.00 -13.16 9.97
CA ALA A 211 -0.07 -12.78 10.87
C ALA A 211 0.29 -11.57 11.75
N GLU A 212 1.53 -11.49 12.25
CA GLU A 212 2.04 -10.32 12.98
C GLU A 212 1.98 -9.07 12.10
N VAL A 213 2.48 -9.14 10.86
CA VAL A 213 2.41 -8.03 9.89
C VAL A 213 0.97 -7.55 9.71
N LEU A 214 0.02 -8.46 9.47
CA LEU A 214 -1.38 -8.08 9.33
C LEU A 214 -1.92 -7.39 10.58
N TYR A 215 -1.68 -7.95 11.77
CA TYR A 215 -2.12 -7.33 13.02
C TYR A 215 -1.59 -5.90 13.17
N PHE A 216 -0.27 -5.72 13.11
CA PHE A 216 0.35 -4.42 13.33
C PHE A 216 -0.05 -3.39 12.27
N MET A 217 -0.11 -3.79 11.00
CA MET A 217 -0.46 -2.88 9.91
C MET A 217 -1.94 -2.48 9.94
N ILE A 218 -2.85 -3.40 10.31
CA ILE A 218 -4.27 -3.07 10.48
C ILE A 218 -4.45 -2.11 11.66
N MET A 219 -3.84 -2.42 12.80
CA MET A 219 -3.93 -1.59 14.00
C MET A 219 -3.24 -0.22 13.82
N ASP A 220 -2.33 -0.07 12.87
CA ASP A 220 -1.68 1.21 12.55
C ASP A 220 -2.42 2.02 11.50
N GLU A 221 -2.68 1.45 10.31
CA GLU A 221 -3.30 2.18 9.19
C GLU A 221 -4.79 2.45 9.42
N PHE A 222 -5.46 1.61 10.22
CA PHE A 222 -6.90 1.70 10.48
C PHE A 222 -7.21 1.98 11.95
N GLU A 223 -6.28 2.60 12.70
CA GLU A 223 -6.41 2.94 14.13
C GLU A 223 -7.68 3.76 14.47
N ALA A 224 -8.22 4.48 13.48
CA ALA A 224 -9.43 5.28 13.64
C ALA A 224 -10.73 4.45 13.65
N VAL A 225 -10.71 3.21 13.15
CA VAL A 225 -11.91 2.37 12.97
C VAL A 225 -11.78 0.96 13.54
N VAL A 226 -10.57 0.43 13.70
CA VAL A 226 -10.31 -0.89 14.31
C VAL A 226 -9.79 -0.72 15.74
N ASP A 227 -10.52 -1.29 16.70
CA ASP A 227 -10.15 -1.32 18.12
C ASP A 227 -9.49 -2.65 18.54
N LYS A 228 -9.86 -3.76 17.87
CA LYS A 228 -9.29 -5.10 18.09
C LYS A 228 -9.11 -5.85 16.79
N CYS A 229 -8.07 -6.68 16.72
CA CYS A 229 -7.79 -7.53 15.57
C CYS A 229 -7.30 -8.92 16.01
N GLN A 230 -7.84 -9.97 15.38
CA GLN A 230 -7.27 -11.32 15.46
C GLN A 230 -7.07 -11.90 14.06
N VAL A 231 -6.04 -12.72 13.93
CA VAL A 231 -5.60 -13.28 12.64
C VAL A 231 -5.54 -14.81 12.73
N THR A 232 -6.17 -15.48 11.78
CA THR A 232 -6.09 -16.93 11.60
C THR A 232 -5.55 -17.25 10.22
N LEU A 233 -4.43 -17.99 10.17
CA LEU A 233 -3.89 -18.55 8.94
C LEU A 233 -4.22 -20.04 8.87
N ILE A 234 -4.83 -20.50 7.78
CA ILE A 234 -5.18 -21.92 7.59
C ILE A 234 -4.40 -22.46 6.39
N THR A 235 -3.50 -23.39 6.67
CA THR A 235 -2.67 -24.08 5.67
C THR A 235 -2.98 -25.57 5.58
N ASP A 236 -3.80 -26.10 6.50
CA ASP A 236 -4.43 -27.40 6.38
C ASP A 236 -5.39 -27.39 5.18
N SER A 237 -5.12 -28.24 4.19
CA SER A 237 -5.81 -28.19 2.90
C SER A 237 -7.32 -28.47 3.01
N GLU A 238 -7.75 -29.38 3.88
CA GLU A 238 -9.16 -29.71 4.03
C GLU A 238 -9.92 -28.58 4.73
N LYS A 239 -9.34 -28.03 5.80
CA LYS A 239 -9.92 -26.90 6.52
C LYS A 239 -9.91 -25.63 5.68
N ALA A 240 -8.87 -25.40 4.89
CA ALA A 240 -8.78 -24.28 3.96
C ALA A 240 -9.86 -24.38 2.87
N ALA A 241 -10.05 -25.55 2.26
CA ALA A 241 -11.12 -25.77 1.29
C ALA A 241 -12.50 -25.54 1.91
N LYS A 242 -12.75 -26.12 3.09
CA LYS A 242 -14.02 -25.96 3.80
C LYS A 242 -14.29 -24.48 4.14
N PHE A 243 -13.28 -23.76 4.65
CA PHE A 243 -13.41 -22.34 4.95
C PHE A 243 -13.70 -21.52 3.69
N ARG A 244 -12.92 -21.74 2.62
CA ARG A 244 -13.11 -21.05 1.34
C ARG A 244 -14.55 -21.23 0.85
N ASP A 245 -15.03 -22.47 0.80
CA ASP A 245 -16.31 -22.79 0.17
C ASP A 245 -17.51 -22.41 1.04
N GLN A 246 -17.40 -22.53 2.37
CA GLN A 246 -18.54 -22.33 3.29
C GLN A 246 -18.57 -20.96 3.96
N VAL A 247 -17.44 -20.26 4.03
CA VAL A 247 -17.32 -18.97 4.72
C VAL A 247 -16.94 -17.87 3.74
N ALA A 248 -15.85 -18.02 3.00
CA ALA A 248 -15.32 -16.94 2.17
C ALA A 248 -16.18 -16.67 0.92
N MET A 249 -16.48 -17.70 0.13
CA MET A 249 -17.27 -17.58 -1.11
C MET A 249 -18.65 -16.93 -0.88
N PRO A 250 -19.47 -17.36 0.09
CA PRO A 250 -20.76 -16.70 0.34
C PRO A 250 -20.64 -15.22 0.73
N ARG A 251 -19.53 -14.81 1.35
CA ARG A 251 -19.28 -13.40 1.69
C ARG A 251 -18.89 -12.60 0.46
N TYR A 252 -18.08 -13.17 -0.43
CA TYR A 252 -17.76 -12.53 -1.71
C TYR A 252 -19.02 -12.37 -2.56
N ASP A 253 -19.84 -13.42 -2.67
CA ASP A 253 -21.10 -13.38 -3.42
C ASP A 253 -22.03 -12.29 -2.87
N ALA A 254 -22.19 -12.20 -1.54
CA ALA A 254 -22.99 -11.15 -0.90
C ALA A 254 -22.43 -9.74 -1.13
N ARG A 255 -21.10 -9.57 -1.25
CA ARG A 255 -20.49 -8.28 -1.60
C ARG A 255 -20.79 -7.92 -3.05
N ASP A 256 -20.71 -8.88 -3.95
CA ASP A 256 -20.98 -8.70 -5.38
C ASP A 256 -22.48 -8.44 -5.64
N ASP A 257 -23.40 -9.09 -4.91
CA ASP A 257 -24.85 -8.85 -4.98
C ASP A 257 -25.23 -7.41 -4.60
N ARG A 258 -24.53 -6.82 -3.61
CA ARG A 258 -24.75 -5.42 -3.24
C ARG A 258 -24.39 -4.47 -4.39
N LEU A 259 -23.29 -4.76 -5.08
CA LEU A 259 -22.86 -3.99 -6.26
C LEU A 259 -23.81 -4.17 -7.44
N ALA A 260 -24.37 -5.36 -7.64
CA ALA A 260 -25.27 -5.66 -8.76
C ALA A 260 -26.55 -4.79 -8.78
N SER A 261 -26.93 -4.19 -7.64
CA SER A 261 -28.07 -3.26 -7.56
C SER A 261 -27.76 -1.83 -8.03
N MET A 262 -26.50 -1.52 -8.32
CA MET A 262 -26.02 -0.19 -8.71
C MET A 262 -25.65 -0.16 -10.19
N THR A 263 -26.08 0.88 -10.90
CA THR A 263 -25.66 1.14 -12.29
C THR A 263 -24.84 2.43 -12.38
N ASP A 264 -24.10 2.59 -13.47
CA ASP A 264 -23.34 3.80 -13.72
C ASP A 264 -24.25 5.04 -13.81
N GLU A 265 -25.49 4.91 -14.28
CA GLU A 265 -26.50 5.98 -14.30
C GLU A 265 -27.04 6.32 -12.92
N SER A 266 -27.11 5.35 -12.01
CA SER A 266 -27.70 5.52 -10.67
C SER A 266 -26.87 6.38 -9.72
N VAL A 267 -25.61 6.65 -10.07
CA VAL A 267 -24.67 7.44 -9.26
C VAL A 267 -24.33 8.79 -9.89
N ASP A 268 -24.01 9.77 -9.05
CA ASP A 268 -23.59 11.13 -9.44
C ASP A 268 -22.07 11.27 -9.64
N ARG A 269 -21.30 10.28 -9.18
CA ARG A 269 -19.84 10.32 -9.17
C ARG A 269 -19.20 8.97 -9.40
N TYR A 270 -17.99 8.99 -9.93
CA TYR A 270 -17.04 7.88 -10.00
C TYR A 270 -15.88 8.13 -9.04
N TYR A 271 -14.91 7.22 -9.00
CA TYR A 271 -13.69 7.39 -8.22
C TYR A 271 -12.46 7.08 -9.05
N THR A 272 -11.37 7.81 -8.82
CA THR A 272 -10.04 7.34 -9.26
C THR A 272 -9.56 6.23 -8.32
N CYS A 273 -8.56 5.47 -8.77
CA CYS A 273 -7.66 4.73 -7.89
C CYS A 273 -6.25 4.76 -8.48
N ILE A 274 -5.28 5.23 -7.67
CA ILE A 274 -3.87 5.36 -8.05
C ILE A 274 -2.93 4.43 -7.26
N LEU A 275 -3.47 3.41 -6.58
CA LEU A 275 -2.65 2.49 -5.77
C LEU A 275 -1.51 1.84 -6.57
N CYS A 276 -1.75 1.48 -7.83
CA CYS A 276 -0.76 0.82 -8.68
C CYS A 276 0.31 1.77 -9.25
N GLN A 277 0.27 3.08 -8.95
CA GLN A 277 1.31 4.01 -9.39
C GLN A 277 2.68 3.76 -8.73
N SER A 278 2.75 2.90 -7.71
CA SER A 278 4.03 2.42 -7.17
C SER A 278 4.91 1.75 -8.24
N PHE A 279 4.30 1.08 -9.23
CA PHE A 279 5.02 0.43 -10.33
C PHE A 279 4.56 0.87 -11.73
N ALA A 280 3.39 1.50 -11.86
CA ALA A 280 2.86 2.03 -13.11
C ALA A 280 2.51 3.54 -12.99
N PRO A 281 3.51 4.46 -13.02
CA PRO A 281 3.31 5.85 -12.63
C PRO A 281 2.27 6.65 -13.44
N ALA A 282 2.05 6.26 -14.70
CA ALA A 282 1.07 6.89 -15.59
C ALA A 282 -0.30 6.20 -15.58
N HIS A 283 -0.50 5.18 -14.73
CA HIS A 283 -1.75 4.44 -14.64
C HIS A 283 -2.73 5.13 -13.68
N CYS A 284 -4.00 5.20 -14.07
CA CYS A 284 -5.10 5.61 -13.19
C CYS A 284 -6.34 4.79 -13.54
N CYS A 285 -6.87 4.03 -12.58
CA CYS A 285 -8.18 3.41 -12.73
C CYS A 285 -9.27 4.46 -12.51
N VAL A 286 -10.34 4.38 -13.30
CA VAL A 286 -11.62 5.04 -13.04
C VAL A 286 -12.61 3.94 -12.67
N ILE A 287 -13.06 3.95 -11.42
CA ILE A 287 -13.92 2.96 -10.81
C ILE A 287 -15.37 3.45 -10.89
N THR A 288 -16.23 2.65 -11.50
CA THR A 288 -17.67 2.89 -11.61
C THR A 288 -18.43 1.70 -11.03
N PRO A 289 -19.74 1.82 -10.73
CA PRO A 289 -20.56 0.68 -10.31
C PRO A 289 -20.43 -0.55 -11.23
N GLU A 290 -20.43 -0.32 -12.55
CA GLU A 290 -20.41 -1.40 -13.56
C GLU A 290 -19.01 -1.68 -14.14
N ARG A 291 -18.00 -0.89 -13.76
CA ARG A 291 -16.59 -1.08 -14.12
C ARG A 291 -15.72 -1.06 -12.87
N LEU A 292 -15.53 -2.24 -12.28
CA LEU A 292 -14.59 -2.45 -11.17
C LEU A 292 -13.16 -2.08 -11.60
N GLY A 293 -12.32 -1.79 -10.60
CA GLY A 293 -10.87 -1.70 -10.83
C GLY A 293 -10.36 -2.99 -11.43
N LEU A 294 -9.44 -2.90 -12.38
CA LEU A 294 -8.98 -4.05 -13.17
C LEU A 294 -8.31 -5.16 -12.35
N CYS A 295 -7.89 -4.85 -11.12
CA CYS A 295 -7.45 -5.88 -10.19
C CYS A 295 -8.60 -6.84 -9.83
N GLY A 296 -9.82 -6.32 -9.72
CA GLY A 296 -11.06 -6.98 -9.30
C GLY A 296 -11.35 -6.89 -7.78
N ALA A 297 -10.47 -6.25 -6.99
CA ALA A 297 -10.64 -6.07 -5.54
C ALA A 297 -10.99 -4.63 -5.13
N VAL A 298 -11.20 -3.73 -6.08
CA VAL A 298 -11.66 -2.37 -5.81
C VAL A 298 -12.93 -2.13 -6.61
N SER A 299 -14.06 -2.24 -5.95
CA SER A 299 -15.36 -1.82 -6.45
C SER A 299 -15.61 -0.33 -6.20
N TRP A 300 -16.71 0.21 -6.75
CA TRP A 300 -17.11 1.59 -6.49
C TRP A 300 -17.37 1.86 -5.00
N LEU A 301 -17.99 0.91 -4.29
CA LEU A 301 -18.22 1.01 -2.84
C LEU A 301 -16.89 1.01 -2.07
N ASP A 302 -15.92 0.19 -2.49
CA ASP A 302 -14.60 0.14 -1.86
C ASP A 302 -13.84 1.45 -2.08
N ALA A 303 -13.92 2.03 -3.28
CA ALA A 303 -13.27 3.30 -3.59
C ALA A 303 -13.89 4.46 -2.80
N LYS A 304 -15.22 4.47 -2.65
CA LYS A 304 -15.93 5.40 -1.77
C LYS A 304 -15.48 5.25 -0.31
N ALA A 305 -15.51 4.03 0.22
CA ALA A 305 -15.09 3.74 1.59
C ALA A 305 -13.61 4.12 1.84
N THR A 306 -12.74 3.89 0.87
CA THR A 306 -11.32 4.29 0.93
C THR A 306 -11.18 5.80 1.04
N ASN A 307 -11.98 6.58 0.29
CA ASN A 307 -11.99 8.04 0.38
C ASN A 307 -12.55 8.54 1.72
N GLU A 308 -13.59 7.88 2.25
CA GLU A 308 -14.16 8.20 3.56
C GLU A 308 -13.16 7.96 4.70
N LEU A 309 -12.38 6.88 4.63
CA LEU A 309 -11.34 6.56 5.61
C LEU A 309 -10.14 7.50 5.51
N ASN A 310 -9.72 7.85 4.28
CA ASN A 310 -8.61 8.75 4.04
C ASN A 310 -8.91 9.69 2.85
N PRO A 311 -9.34 10.94 3.12
CA PRO A 311 -9.64 11.91 2.07
C PRO A 311 -8.44 12.28 1.20
N ASN A 312 -7.21 12.10 1.69
CA ASN A 312 -5.96 12.32 0.93
C ASN A 312 -5.40 11.00 0.35
N GLY A 313 -6.18 9.92 0.39
CA GLY A 313 -5.81 8.60 -0.06
C GLY A 313 -5.83 8.44 -1.59
N PRO A 314 -5.62 7.22 -2.06
CA PRO A 314 -5.47 6.92 -3.49
C PRO A 314 -6.78 6.99 -4.28
N CYS A 315 -7.94 6.97 -3.59
CA CYS A 315 -9.25 7.02 -4.22
C CYS A 315 -9.85 8.42 -4.05
N GLN A 316 -10.09 9.11 -5.17
CA GLN A 316 -10.62 10.48 -5.18
C GLN A 316 -11.92 10.57 -5.98
N PRO A 317 -12.94 11.31 -5.51
CA PRO A 317 -14.22 11.40 -6.19
C PRO A 317 -14.13 12.20 -7.50
N ILE A 318 -14.86 11.75 -8.52
CA ILE A 318 -15.04 12.43 -9.79
C ILE A 318 -16.54 12.63 -10.02
N PHE A 319 -17.04 13.86 -9.90
CA PHE A 319 -18.43 14.15 -10.25
C PHE A 319 -18.65 14.03 -11.77
N LYS A 320 -19.75 13.40 -12.18
CA LYS A 320 -20.06 13.11 -13.59
C LYS A 320 -20.56 14.36 -14.33
N GLU A 321 -19.64 15.26 -14.61
CA GLU A 321 -19.91 16.53 -15.30
C GLU A 321 -19.36 16.54 -16.73
N GLY A 322 -20.04 17.24 -17.63
CA GLY A 322 -19.62 17.41 -19.02
C GLY A 322 -19.58 16.10 -19.80
N CYS A 323 -20.69 15.35 -19.83
CA CYS A 323 -20.80 14.16 -20.68
C CYS A 323 -20.65 14.56 -22.16
N LEU A 324 -19.62 14.05 -22.82
CA LEU A 324 -19.30 14.31 -24.21
C LEU A 324 -19.87 13.24 -25.13
N ASP A 325 -19.82 11.97 -24.70
CA ASP A 325 -20.42 10.83 -25.39
C ASP A 325 -20.77 9.73 -24.37
N ALA A 326 -22.07 9.52 -24.14
CA ALA A 326 -22.57 8.49 -23.23
C ALA A 326 -22.30 7.07 -23.74
N ARG A 327 -22.24 6.84 -25.06
CA ARG A 327 -22.01 5.51 -25.65
C ARG A 327 -20.61 4.99 -25.30
N THR A 328 -19.61 5.87 -25.34
CA THR A 328 -18.22 5.53 -24.99
C THR A 328 -17.89 5.84 -23.53
N GLY A 329 -18.80 6.51 -22.80
CA GLY A 329 -18.60 6.89 -21.41
C GLY A 329 -17.54 7.99 -21.26
N ARG A 330 -17.51 8.94 -22.19
CA ARG A 330 -16.53 10.04 -22.18
C ARG A 330 -17.09 11.27 -21.47
N TYR A 331 -16.36 11.73 -20.46
CA TYR A 331 -16.71 12.91 -19.65
C TYR A 331 -15.53 13.86 -19.52
N GLU A 332 -15.79 15.17 -19.55
CA GLU A 332 -14.75 16.20 -19.33
C GLU A 332 -14.13 16.08 -17.94
N SER A 333 -14.96 15.87 -16.92
CA SER A 333 -14.56 15.69 -15.52
C SER A 333 -13.61 14.52 -15.34
N VAL A 334 -13.93 13.37 -15.95
CA VAL A 334 -13.08 12.16 -15.94
C VAL A 334 -11.74 12.42 -16.62
N ASN A 335 -11.75 13.04 -17.82
CA ASN A 335 -10.51 13.40 -18.52
C ASN A 335 -9.61 14.31 -17.68
N LYS A 336 -10.18 15.32 -17.02
CA LYS A 336 -9.44 16.23 -16.12
C LYS A 336 -8.84 15.49 -14.93
N ALA A 337 -9.61 14.61 -14.30
CA ALA A 337 -9.16 13.83 -13.15
C ALA A 337 -8.03 12.87 -13.52
N VAL A 338 -8.16 12.14 -14.63
CA VAL A 338 -7.13 11.22 -15.15
C VAL A 338 -5.87 12.00 -15.56
N ALA A 339 -6.01 13.14 -16.26
CA ALA A 339 -4.87 13.97 -16.63
C ALA A 339 -4.11 14.49 -15.40
N ALA A 340 -4.83 14.91 -14.36
CA ALA A 340 -4.19 15.32 -13.11
C ALA A 340 -3.48 14.15 -12.41
N ALA A 341 -4.16 13.01 -12.29
CA ALA A 341 -3.64 11.82 -11.61
C ALA A 341 -2.44 11.18 -12.33
N THR A 342 -2.34 11.32 -13.65
CA THR A 342 -1.26 10.75 -14.48
C THR A 342 -0.19 11.78 -14.86
N HIS A 343 -0.20 12.95 -14.22
CA HIS A 343 0.72 14.06 -14.50
C HIS A 343 0.73 14.49 -15.97
N GLY A 344 -0.42 14.40 -16.64
CA GLY A 344 -0.64 14.79 -18.03
C GLY A 344 -0.28 13.72 -19.06
N ALA A 345 0.18 12.53 -18.64
CA ALA A 345 0.51 11.44 -19.55
C ALA A 345 -0.72 10.90 -20.30
N VAL A 346 -1.89 10.90 -19.65
CA VAL A 346 -3.17 10.49 -20.24
C VAL A 346 -4.14 11.68 -20.22
N GLN A 347 -4.50 12.19 -21.40
CA GLN A 347 -5.36 13.38 -21.50
C GLN A 347 -6.84 13.06 -21.68
N SER A 348 -7.16 11.86 -22.15
CA SER A 348 -8.53 11.44 -22.39
C SER A 348 -8.71 9.95 -22.18
N VAL A 349 -9.91 9.56 -21.76
CA VAL A 349 -10.28 8.15 -21.58
C VAL A 349 -11.73 7.93 -22.02
N THR A 350 -12.03 6.73 -22.49
CA THR A 350 -13.39 6.22 -22.65
C THR A 350 -13.63 5.05 -21.69
N LEU A 351 -14.79 5.05 -21.03
CA LEU A 351 -15.13 4.05 -20.03
C LEU A 351 -15.74 2.78 -20.65
N TYR A 352 -16.27 2.86 -21.86
CA TYR A 352 -17.01 1.75 -22.49
C TYR A 352 -16.49 1.40 -23.89
N SER A 353 -15.30 1.87 -24.28
CA SER A 353 -14.66 1.52 -25.55
C SER A 353 -13.24 0.97 -25.34
N LEU A 354 -12.89 -0.04 -26.13
CA LEU A 354 -11.53 -0.58 -26.21
C LEU A 354 -10.74 0.04 -27.37
N LEU A 355 -11.43 0.61 -28.37
CA LEU A 355 -10.82 1.10 -29.62
C LEU A 355 -10.44 2.58 -29.55
N GLU A 356 -11.15 3.36 -28.74
CA GLU A 356 -11.02 4.81 -28.68
C GLU A 356 -10.54 5.20 -27.28
N ASP A 357 -9.28 5.59 -27.14
CA ASP A 357 -8.69 6.06 -25.88
C ASP A 357 -9.05 5.19 -24.65
N PRO A 358 -8.75 3.88 -24.69
CA PRO A 358 -9.08 2.98 -23.60
C PRO A 358 -8.33 3.36 -22.31
N MET A 359 -8.92 3.04 -21.17
CA MET A 359 -8.24 3.15 -19.87
C MET A 359 -6.96 2.31 -19.87
N THR A 360 -5.88 2.86 -19.31
CA THR A 360 -4.60 2.17 -19.13
C THR A 360 -4.73 0.97 -18.18
N SER A 361 -3.78 0.03 -18.23
CA SER A 361 -3.72 -1.15 -17.35
C SER A 361 -2.44 -1.25 -16.56
#